data_AF-A0A0R1XPX3-F1
#
_entry.id   AF-A0A0R1XPX3-F1
#
_cell.length_a   1.000
_cell.length_b   1.000
_cell.length_c   1.000
_cell.angle_alpha   90.00
_cell.angle_beta   90.00
_cell.angle_gamma   90.00
#
_symmetry.space_group_name_H-M   'P 1'
#
loop_
_entity.id
_entity.type
_entity.pdbx_description
1 polymer ?
#
loop_
_entity_poly.entity_id
_entity_poly.type
_entity_poly.pdbx_seq_one_letter_code
_entity_poly.pdbx_strand_id
1 'polypeptide(L)'
;MDFGNGSGKMTEGKTESGLAYTLNIMANQWQPTMIYWLGFRPLKKKELLMLLPKLSNDQLSAELHTLQNLRIVNPVKNDEDQYSLTDDGDQLRQLIVSSSLWGLQQQDDNEDLISANVVEPENTASLRDLVKYNDTVEKYLG
;
A
#
# COMPACT_ATOMS: atom_id res chain seq x y z
N MET A 1 47.02 -10.75 -30.79
CA MET A 1 46.54 -11.98 -30.12
C MET A 1 46.77 -11.75 -28.64
N ASP A 2 45.78 -11.71 -27.74
CA ASP A 2 44.39 -12.12 -27.79
C ASP A 2 43.58 -11.23 -26.82
N PHE A 3 42.29 -11.07 -27.08
CA PHE A 3 41.37 -10.16 -26.41
C PHE A 3 40.67 -10.84 -25.22
N GLY A 4 40.51 -10.07 -24.13
CA GLY A 4 39.32 -10.11 -23.28
C GLY A 4 39.23 -11.21 -22.22
N ASN A 5 39.04 -10.78 -20.97
CA ASN A 5 37.87 -11.25 -20.22
C ASN A 5 37.48 -10.20 -19.18
N GLY A 6 36.58 -9.29 -19.59
CA GLY A 6 35.82 -8.49 -18.65
C GLY A 6 34.85 -9.41 -17.92
N SER A 7 35.05 -9.62 -16.63
CA SER A 7 34.12 -10.33 -15.78
C SER A 7 32.90 -9.44 -15.49
N GLY A 8 32.09 -9.20 -16.51
CA GLY A 8 30.70 -8.81 -16.34
C GLY A 8 29.94 -10.01 -15.78
N LYS A 9 29.71 -10.03 -14.46
CA LYS A 9 28.66 -10.87 -13.90
C LYS A 9 27.32 -10.26 -14.29
N MET A 10 26.83 -10.64 -15.47
CA MET A 10 25.43 -10.49 -15.82
C MET A 10 24.66 -11.41 -14.88
N THR A 11 23.98 -10.84 -13.90
CA THR A 11 23.02 -11.57 -13.06
C THR A 11 21.88 -12.02 -13.97
N GLU A 12 21.67 -13.33 -14.09
CA GLU A 12 20.47 -13.92 -14.69
C GLU A 12 19.23 -13.27 -14.07
N GLY A 13 18.57 -12.40 -14.84
CA GLY A 13 17.33 -11.77 -14.45
C GLY A 13 16.22 -12.82 -14.47
N LYS A 14 15.99 -13.48 -13.33
CA LYS A 14 14.81 -14.31 -13.13
C LYS A 14 13.60 -13.37 -13.28
N THR A 15 12.86 -13.50 -14.38
CA THR A 15 11.63 -12.73 -14.57
C THR A 15 10.63 -13.19 -13.51
N GLU A 16 10.45 -12.38 -12.46
CA GLU A 16 9.39 -12.62 -11.49
C GLU A 16 8.04 -12.51 -12.19
N SER A 17 7.12 -13.43 -11.90
CA SER A 17 5.76 -13.36 -12.46
C SER A 17 5.06 -12.09 -11.95
N GLY A 18 4.06 -11.60 -12.69
CA GLY A 18 3.28 -10.44 -12.26
C GLY A 18 2.71 -10.61 -10.84
N LEU A 19 2.25 -11.83 -10.49
CA LEU A 19 1.79 -12.15 -9.15
C LEU A 19 2.90 -12.03 -8.08
N ALA A 20 4.10 -12.55 -8.36
CA ALA A 20 5.22 -12.44 -7.42
C ALA A 20 5.60 -10.97 -7.19
N TYR A 21 5.59 -10.16 -8.25
CA TYR A 21 5.85 -8.73 -8.16
C TYR A 21 4.78 -8.00 -7.33
N THR A 22 3.49 -8.28 -7.57
CA THR A 22 2.39 -7.74 -6.77
C THR A 22 2.53 -8.13 -5.30
N LEU A 23 2.82 -9.40 -5.00
CA LEU A 23 3.02 -9.87 -3.63
C LEU A 23 4.19 -9.16 -2.94
N ASN A 24 5.25 -8.82 -3.65
CA ASN A 24 6.36 -8.05 -3.10
C ASN A 24 5.94 -6.63 -2.66
N ILE A 25 5.07 -5.96 -3.44
CA ILE A 25 4.46 -4.67 -3.04
C ILE A 25 3.55 -4.87 -1.84
N MET A 26 2.72 -5.91 -1.85
CA MET A 26 1.79 -6.21 -0.77
C MET A 26 2.48 -6.63 0.54
N ALA A 27 3.69 -7.18 0.48
CA ALA A 27 4.47 -7.60 1.63
C ALA A 27 5.27 -6.46 2.29
N ASN A 28 5.30 -5.26 1.69
CA ASN A 28 5.92 -4.10 2.31
C ASN A 28 5.10 -3.66 3.54
N GLN A 29 5.79 -3.26 4.62
CA GLN A 29 5.17 -2.90 5.89
C GLN A 29 4.18 -1.72 5.81
N TRP A 30 4.38 -0.78 4.88
CA TRP A 30 3.68 0.51 4.86
C TRP A 30 2.83 0.71 3.61
N GLN A 31 3.31 0.22 2.46
CA GLN A 31 2.69 0.48 1.16
C GLN A 31 1.22 0.02 1.09
N PRO A 32 0.82 -1.19 1.56
CA PRO A 32 -0.58 -1.61 1.50
C PRO A 32 -1.52 -0.63 2.22
N THR A 33 -1.15 -0.23 3.45
CA THR A 33 -1.95 0.69 4.26
C THR A 33 -1.93 2.11 3.71
N MET A 34 -0.80 2.57 3.14
CA MET A 34 -0.74 3.85 2.43
C MET A 34 -1.63 3.86 1.19
N ILE A 35 -1.60 2.79 0.39
CA ILE A 35 -2.46 2.64 -0.81
C ILE A 35 -3.92 2.62 -0.40
N TYR A 36 -4.27 1.88 0.66
CA TYR A 36 -5.62 1.86 1.22
C TYR A 36 -6.12 3.28 1.55
N TRP A 37 -5.35 4.06 2.31
CA TRP A 37 -5.76 5.39 2.74
C TRP A 37 -5.79 6.42 1.61
N LEU A 38 -4.85 6.34 0.67
CA LEU A 38 -4.81 7.27 -0.47
C LEU A 38 -5.91 7.03 -1.50
N GLY A 39 -6.46 5.81 -1.58
CA GLY A 39 -7.65 5.54 -2.38
C GLY A 39 -8.95 5.77 -1.63
N PHE A 40 -8.91 5.84 -0.29
CA PHE A 40 -10.05 6.31 0.49
C PHE A 40 -10.38 7.77 0.17
N ARG A 41 -9.35 8.64 0.14
CA ARG A 41 -9.41 10.01 -0.39
C ARG A 41 -8.00 10.60 -0.55
N PRO A 42 -7.87 11.74 -1.25
CA PRO A 42 -6.60 12.48 -1.26
C PRO A 42 -6.21 12.99 0.14
N LEU A 43 -4.97 12.75 0.56
CA LEU A 43 -4.48 13.06 1.92
C LEU A 43 -3.16 13.82 1.89
N LYS A 44 -2.97 14.71 2.85
CA LYS A 44 -1.68 15.39 3.08
C LYS A 44 -0.72 14.49 3.85
N LYS A 45 0.59 14.73 3.72
CA LYS A 45 1.63 13.99 4.47
C LYS A 45 1.35 13.94 5.97
N LYS A 46 0.94 15.06 6.57
CA LYS A 46 0.60 15.13 8.00
C LYS A 46 -0.58 14.23 8.38
N GLU A 47 -1.58 14.12 7.51
CA GLU A 47 -2.74 13.27 7.74
C GLU A 47 -2.36 11.79 7.61
N LEU A 48 -1.52 11.45 6.63
CA LEU A 48 -0.96 10.09 6.51
C LEU A 48 -0.17 9.68 7.75
N LEU A 49 0.66 10.57 8.32
CA LEU A 49 1.40 10.28 9.57
C LEU A 49 0.47 10.11 10.78
N MET A 50 -0.67 10.78 10.80
CA MET A 50 -1.68 10.56 11.85
C MET A 50 -2.36 9.20 11.70
N LEU A 51 -2.55 8.74 10.45
CA LEU A 51 -3.11 7.42 10.15
C LEU A 51 -2.06 6.30 10.30
N LEU A 52 -0.78 6.62 10.19
CA LEU A 52 0.35 5.68 10.27
C LEU A 52 1.34 6.15 11.35
N PRO A 53 0.97 6.15 12.65
CA PRO A 53 1.76 6.80 13.69
C PRO A 53 3.14 6.16 13.94
N LYS A 54 3.35 4.93 13.48
CA LYS A 54 4.65 4.22 13.54
C LYS A 54 5.58 4.61 12.39
N LEU A 55 5.08 5.26 11.33
CA LEU A 55 5.83 5.66 10.15
C LEU A 55 6.50 7.02 10.39
N SER A 56 7.83 7.09 10.23
CA SER A 56 8.55 8.37 10.33
C SER A 56 8.36 9.23 9.06
N ASN A 57 8.64 10.54 9.17
CA ASN A 57 8.60 11.46 8.02
C ASN A 57 9.51 11.02 6.86
N ASP A 58 10.71 10.54 7.18
CA ASP A 58 11.70 10.11 6.20
C ASP A 58 11.24 8.83 5.49
N GLN A 59 10.71 7.87 6.25
CA GLN A 59 10.11 6.65 5.68
C GLN A 59 8.90 6.98 4.81
N LEU A 60 7.99 7.85 5.27
CA LEU A 60 6.84 8.28 4.46
C LEU A 60 7.30 8.89 3.13
N SER A 61 8.32 9.73 3.15
CA SER A 61 8.84 10.36 1.93
C SER A 61 9.49 9.33 0.99
N ALA A 62 10.21 8.35 1.53
CA ALA A 62 10.80 7.26 0.75
C ALA A 62 9.73 6.33 0.14
N GLU A 63 8.70 6.00 0.89
CA GLU A 63 7.59 5.14 0.42
C GLU A 63 6.75 5.87 -0.63
N LEU A 64 6.42 7.15 -0.44
CA LEU A 64 5.76 7.97 -1.46
C LEU A 64 6.59 8.01 -2.75
N HIS A 65 7.90 8.24 -2.64
CA HIS A 65 8.78 8.25 -3.82
C HIS A 65 8.79 6.90 -4.55
N THR A 66 8.81 5.80 -3.79
CA THR A 66 8.72 4.44 -4.35
C THR A 66 7.40 4.22 -5.08
N LEU A 67 6.26 4.56 -4.45
CA LEU A 67 4.93 4.42 -5.05
C LEU A 67 4.73 5.32 -6.28
N GLN A 68 5.36 6.50 -6.30
CA GLN A 68 5.39 7.38 -7.49
C GLN A 68 6.16 6.75 -8.64
N ASN A 69 7.34 6.16 -8.37
CA ASN A 69 8.13 5.46 -9.39
C ASN A 69 7.38 4.24 -9.96
N LEU A 70 6.55 3.60 -9.14
CA LEU A 70 5.63 2.53 -9.53
C LEU A 70 4.35 3.02 -10.22
N ARG A 71 4.15 4.34 -10.33
CA ARG A 71 2.95 4.99 -10.89
C ARG A 71 1.65 4.69 -10.13
N ILE A 72 1.75 4.36 -8.84
CA ILE A 72 0.61 4.04 -7.97
C ILE A 72 0.04 5.32 -7.33
N VAL A 73 0.90 6.26 -6.96
CA VAL A 73 0.55 7.50 -6.24
C VAL A 73 1.08 8.69 -7.02
N ASN A 74 0.35 9.81 -7.00
CA ASN A 74 0.84 11.11 -7.47
C ASN A 74 0.37 12.26 -6.55
N PRO A 75 1.05 13.42 -6.58
CA PRO A 75 0.52 14.63 -5.99
C PRO A 75 -0.76 15.07 -6.69
N VAL A 76 -1.69 15.65 -5.94
CA VAL A 76 -2.91 16.24 -6.50
C VAL A 76 -2.52 17.46 -7.33
N LYS A 77 -3.16 17.61 -8.50
CA LYS A 77 -2.89 18.75 -9.38
C LYS A 77 -3.10 20.07 -8.64
N ASN A 78 -2.06 20.90 -8.60
CA ASN A 78 -2.02 22.20 -7.91
C ASN A 78 -2.00 22.15 -6.36
N ASP A 79 -1.83 20.98 -5.73
CA ASP A 79 -1.56 20.84 -4.30
C ASP A 79 -0.47 19.76 -4.10
N GLU A 80 0.80 20.17 -4.15
CA GLU A 80 1.95 19.26 -4.04
C GLU A 80 2.08 18.62 -2.65
N ASP A 81 1.37 19.15 -1.64
CA ASP A 81 1.37 18.61 -0.28
C ASP A 81 0.30 17.50 -0.09
N GLN A 82 -0.62 17.35 -1.04
CA GLN A 82 -1.67 16.35 -1.05
C GLN A 82 -1.41 15.27 -2.10
N TYR A 83 -1.66 14.02 -1.76
CA TYR A 83 -1.41 12.86 -2.63
C TYR A 83 -2.70 12.07 -2.85
N SER A 84 -2.83 11.43 -4.01
CA SER A 84 -3.90 10.50 -4.33
C SER A 84 -3.38 9.31 -5.13
N LEU A 85 -4.17 8.24 -5.21
CA LEU A 85 -3.90 7.16 -6.15
C LEU A 85 -4.04 7.63 -7.60
N THR A 86 -3.34 6.95 -8.49
CA THR A 86 -3.62 6.91 -9.92
C THR A 86 -4.71 5.87 -10.22
N ASP A 87 -5.15 5.77 -11.48
CA ASP A 87 -6.07 4.71 -11.91
C ASP A 87 -5.47 3.30 -11.71
N ASP A 88 -4.16 3.14 -11.92
CA ASP A 88 -3.44 1.88 -11.66
C ASP A 88 -3.36 1.61 -10.14
N GLY A 89 -3.15 2.66 -9.35
CA GLY A 89 -3.15 2.56 -7.90
C GLY A 89 -4.49 2.16 -7.32
N ASP A 90 -5.60 2.68 -7.87
CA ASP A 90 -6.95 2.32 -7.43
C ASP A 90 -7.27 0.84 -7.71
N GLN A 91 -6.87 0.34 -8.88
CA GLN A 91 -6.97 -1.10 -9.19
C GLN A 91 -6.18 -1.95 -8.19
N LEU A 92 -4.96 -1.53 -7.85
CA LEU A 92 -4.15 -2.23 -6.85
C LEU A 92 -4.79 -2.18 -5.45
N ARG A 93 -5.38 -1.04 -5.06
CA ARG A 93 -6.13 -0.93 -3.80
C ARG A 93 -7.27 -1.95 -3.73
N GLN A 94 -8.07 -2.05 -4.78
CA GLN A 94 -9.19 -3.00 -4.84
C GLN A 94 -8.71 -4.44 -4.66
N LEU A 95 -7.58 -4.79 -5.28
CA LEU A 95 -6.96 -6.11 -5.11
C LEU A 95 -6.49 -6.32 -3.67
N ILE A 96 -5.75 -5.37 -3.09
CA ILE A 96 -5.25 -5.44 -1.71
C ILE A 96 -6.41 -5.67 -0.73
N VAL A 97 -7.45 -4.83 -0.79
CA VAL A 97 -8.62 -4.95 0.10
C VAL A 97 -9.31 -6.29 -0.07
N SER A 98 -9.57 -6.71 -1.32
CA SER A 98 -10.26 -7.97 -1.58
C SER A 98 -9.46 -9.19 -1.09
N SER A 99 -8.15 -9.21 -1.35
CA SER A 99 -7.26 -10.30 -0.90
C SER A 99 -7.14 -10.35 0.62
N SER A 100 -7.03 -9.20 1.28
CA SER A 100 -6.93 -9.13 2.73
C SER A 100 -8.22 -9.53 3.44
N LEU A 101 -9.38 -9.07 2.97
CA LEU A 101 -10.68 -9.47 3.53
C LEU A 101 -10.93 -10.96 3.34
N TRP A 102 -10.62 -11.50 2.16
CA TRP A 102 -10.72 -12.94 1.93
C TRP A 102 -9.75 -13.71 2.84
N GLY A 103 -8.51 -13.27 2.99
CA GLY A 103 -7.51 -13.92 3.84
C GLY A 103 -7.95 -13.97 5.31
N LEU A 104 -8.46 -12.86 5.84
CA LEU A 104 -9.00 -12.79 7.20
C LEU A 104 -10.23 -13.70 7.37
N GLN A 105 -11.14 -13.72 6.40
CA GLN A 105 -12.29 -14.64 6.42
C GLN A 105 -11.83 -16.10 6.50
N GLN A 106 -10.82 -16.49 5.72
CA GLN A 106 -10.29 -17.86 5.78
C GLN A 106 -9.64 -18.18 7.14
N GLN A 107 -9.00 -17.21 7.78
CA GLN A 107 -8.45 -17.39 9.12
C GLN A 107 -9.56 -17.61 10.14
N ASP A 108 -10.59 -16.76 10.12
CA ASP A 108 -11.75 -16.87 11.00
C ASP A 108 -12.48 -18.21 10.78
N ASP A 109 -12.71 -18.62 9.53
CA ASP A 109 -13.36 -19.88 9.18
C ASP A 109 -12.57 -21.10 9.70
N ASN A 110 -11.24 -21.05 9.63
CA ASN A 110 -10.37 -22.11 10.15
C ASN A 110 -10.39 -22.21 11.68
N GLU A 111 -10.78 -21.14 12.37
CA GLU A 111 -10.87 -21.05 13.83
C GLU A 111 -12.32 -21.13 14.35
N ASP A 112 -13.29 -21.45 13.47
CA ASP A 112 -14.73 -21.47 13.76
C ASP A 112 -15.25 -20.12 14.34
N LEU A 113 -14.67 -19.00 13.91
CA LEU A 113 -15.05 -17.64 14.32
C LEU A 113 -16.04 -16.99 13.35
N ILE A 114 -16.86 -16.06 13.86
CA ILE A 114 -17.72 -15.23 13.02
C ILE A 114 -16.91 -14.04 12.53
N SER A 115 -16.77 -13.92 11.20
CA SER A 115 -16.05 -12.79 10.62
C SER A 115 -16.73 -11.45 10.83
N ALA A 116 -15.90 -10.45 11.09
CA ALA A 116 -16.35 -9.09 11.27
C ALA A 116 -16.79 -8.50 9.92
N ASN A 117 -17.94 -7.82 9.92
CA ASN A 117 -18.35 -7.03 8.77
C ASN A 117 -17.52 -5.73 8.73
N VAL A 118 -16.58 -5.65 7.78
CA VAL A 118 -15.74 -4.46 7.59
C VAL A 118 -16.50 -3.48 6.70
N VAL A 119 -16.92 -2.36 7.29
CA VAL A 119 -17.60 -1.27 6.58
C VAL A 119 -16.71 -0.05 6.62
N GLU A 120 -16.22 0.36 5.44
CA GLU A 120 -15.45 1.59 5.32
C GLU A 120 -16.32 2.80 5.72
N PRO A 121 -15.75 3.80 6.42
CA PRO A 121 -16.47 5.03 6.72
C PRO A 121 -16.76 5.84 5.44
N GLU A 122 -17.66 6.81 5.53
CA GLU A 122 -17.88 7.75 4.42
C GLU A 122 -16.59 8.54 4.13
N ASN A 123 -16.30 8.81 2.85
CA ASN A 123 -15.07 9.53 2.45
C ASN A 123 -14.98 10.96 3.04
N THR A 124 -16.11 11.52 3.49
CA THR A 124 -16.20 12.80 4.21
C THR A 124 -15.93 12.70 5.72
N ALA A 125 -15.65 11.52 6.26
CA ALA A 125 -15.42 11.30 7.68
C ALA A 125 -14.27 12.16 8.22
N SER A 126 -14.36 12.56 9.49
CA SER A 126 -13.32 13.39 10.11
C SER A 126 -12.03 12.59 10.27
N LEU A 127 -10.87 13.26 10.22
CA LEU A 127 -9.58 12.59 10.44
C LEU A 127 -9.52 11.87 11.81
N ARG A 128 -10.20 12.41 12.82
CA ARG A 128 -10.33 11.76 14.14
C ARG A 128 -11.05 10.42 14.04
N ASP A 129 -12.08 10.31 13.21
CA ASP A 129 -12.83 9.07 13.04
C ASP A 129 -12.04 8.06 12.20
N LEU A 130 -11.29 8.53 11.19
CA LEU A 130 -10.37 7.68 10.44
C LEU A 130 -9.27 7.10 11.33
N VAL A 131 -8.69 7.90 12.23
CA VAL A 131 -7.69 7.41 13.21
C VAL A 131 -8.27 6.36 14.14
N LYS A 132 -9.56 6.45 14.53
CA LYS A 132 -10.22 5.37 15.30
C LYS A 132 -10.42 4.10 14.45
N TYR A 133 -10.64 4.27 13.15
CA TYR A 133 -10.83 3.16 12.22
C TYR A 133 -9.51 2.43 11.89
N ASN A 134 -8.35 3.02 12.20
CA ASN A 134 -7.05 2.37 12.00
C ASN A 134 -6.95 0.98 12.61
N ASP A 135 -7.55 0.74 13.79
CA ASP A 135 -7.52 -0.58 14.43
C ASP A 135 -8.20 -1.65 13.55
N THR A 136 -9.23 -1.25 12.80
CA THR A 136 -9.88 -2.12 11.83
C THR A 136 -8.97 -2.36 10.62
N VAL A 137 -8.33 -1.31 10.09
CA VAL A 137 -7.39 -1.41 8.97
C VAL A 137 -6.19 -2.29 9.29
N GLU A 138 -5.57 -2.11 10.46
CA GLU A 138 -4.44 -2.93 10.92
C GLU A 138 -4.84 -4.41 11.03
N LYS A 139 -6.09 -4.72 11.43
CA LYS A 139 -6.54 -6.12 11.56
C LYS A 139 -6.46 -6.91 10.25
N TYR A 140 -6.62 -6.27 9.09
CA TYR A 140 -6.60 -6.98 7.79
C TYR A 140 -5.46 -6.57 6.86
N LEU A 141 -4.73 -5.48 7.13
CA LEU A 141 -3.57 -5.04 6.33
C LEU A 141 -2.22 -5.11 7.07
N GLY A 142 -2.22 -5.29 8.40
CA GLY A 142 -1.03 -5.22 9.26
C GLY A 142 -0.43 -6.56 9.68
#